data_AF-A0A9E5BZ73-F1
#
_entry.id   AF-A0A9E5BZ73-F1
#
_cell.length_a   1.000
_cell.length_b   1.000
_cell.length_c   1.000
_cell.angle_alpha   90.00
_cell.angle_beta   90.00
_cell.angle_gamma   90.00
#
_symmetry.space_group_name_H-M   'P 1'
#
loop_
_entity.id
_entity.type
_entity.pdbx_description
1 polymer ?
#
loop_
_entity_poly.entity_id
_entity_poly.type
_entity_poly.pdbx_seq_one_letter_code
_entity_poly.pdbx_strand_id
1 'polypeptide(L)'
;IFEELNILQPPIIEALETAAEEIREIDPPSEFADDHAIIEQYFEDTLDVSRAISQAAEERDAAAQQIEFARSGEVLCTAALELSEEAKAMTEFFDDSLC
;
A
#
# COMPACT_ATOMS: atom_id res chain seq x y z
N ILE A 1 -2.63 -19.03 9.79
CA ILE A 1 -2.50 -18.06 8.70
C ILE A 1 -3.87 -17.63 8.18
N PHE A 2 -4.66 -18.46 7.49
CA PHE A 2 -5.99 -18.02 6.99
C PHE A 2 -6.93 -17.45 8.07
N GLU A 3 -7.11 -18.16 9.19
CA GLU A 3 -7.96 -17.66 10.29
C GLU A 3 -7.40 -16.40 10.96
N GLU A 4 -6.07 -16.24 11.01
CA GLU A 4 -5.44 -15.04 11.58
C GLU A 4 -5.64 -13.84 10.65
N LEU A 5 -5.60 -14.03 9.34
CA LEU A 5 -5.84 -12.98 8.37
C LEU A 5 -7.29 -12.52 8.36
N ASN A 6 -8.25 -13.41 8.59
CA ASN A 6 -9.66 -13.00 8.72
C ASN A 6 -9.91 -12.13 9.96
N ILE A 7 -9.03 -12.18 10.97
CA ILE A 7 -9.08 -11.31 12.15
C ILE A 7 -8.33 -10.00 11.91
N LEU A 8 -7.17 -10.06 11.24
CA LEU A 8 -6.27 -8.93 11.08
C LEU A 8 -6.59 -8.03 9.88
N GLN A 9 -7.12 -8.59 8.79
CA GLN A 9 -7.34 -7.82 7.56
C GLN A 9 -8.43 -6.75 7.68
N PRO A 10 -9.59 -6.97 8.31
CA PRO A 10 -10.61 -5.93 8.40
C PRO A 10 -10.12 -4.60 9.01
N PRO A 11 -9.43 -4.56 10.17
CA PRO A 11 -8.90 -3.30 10.69
C PRO A 11 -7.76 -2.71 9.85
N ILE A 12 -7.02 -3.53 9.09
CA ILE A 12 -6.00 -3.04 8.14
C ILE A 12 -6.68 -2.32 6.98
N ILE A 13 -7.72 -2.93 6.40
CA ILE A 13 -8.51 -2.34 5.31
C ILE A 13 -9.13 -1.02 5.78
N GLU A 14 -9.74 -0.97 6.96
CA GLU A 14 -10.32 0.26 7.52
C GLU A 14 -9.27 1.36 7.72
N ALA A 15 -8.07 1.00 8.19
CA ALA A 15 -6.97 1.95 8.35
C ALA A 15 -6.47 2.47 7.00
N LEU A 16 -6.36 1.61 5.98
CA LEU A 16 -5.96 2.01 4.63
C LEU A 16 -7.02 2.87 3.94
N GLU A 17 -8.30 2.58 4.13
CA GLU A 17 -9.40 3.42 3.62
C GLU A 17 -9.36 4.81 4.23
N THR A 18 -9.22 4.90 5.56
CA THR A 18 -9.06 6.18 6.27
C THR A 18 -7.83 6.93 5.77
N ALA A 19 -6.67 6.28 5.68
CA ALA A 19 -5.45 6.92 5.22
C ALA A 19 -5.56 7.41 3.76
N ALA A 20 -6.17 6.63 2.87
CA ALA A 20 -6.40 7.03 1.48
C ALA A 20 -7.33 8.24 1.38
N GLU A 21 -8.37 8.31 2.21
CA GLU A 21 -9.25 9.48 2.27
C GLU A 21 -8.53 10.71 2.82
N GLU A 22 -7.81 10.59 3.94
CA GLU A 22 -7.06 11.69 4.55
C GLU A 22 -5.98 12.25 3.62
N ILE A 23 -5.27 11.39 2.88
CA ILE A 23 -4.26 11.83 1.91
C ILE A 23 -4.92 12.61 0.77
N ARG A 24 -6.03 12.13 0.18
CA ARG A 24 -6.73 12.83 -0.92
C ARG A 24 -7.28 14.19 -0.53
N GLU A 25 -7.50 14.45 0.76
CA GLU A 25 -7.95 15.75 1.25
C GLU A 25 -6.82 16.77 1.41
N ILE A 26 -5.56 16.35 1.32
CA ILE A 26 -4.41 17.25 1.38
C ILE A 26 -4.31 18.01 0.06
N ASP A 27 -4.17 19.33 0.14
CA ASP A 27 -3.81 20.18 -1.01
C ASP A 27 -2.27 20.32 -1.04
N PRO A 28 -1.55 19.54 -1.85
CA PRO A 28 -0.09 19.60 -1.87
C PRO A 28 0.37 20.92 -2.51
N PRO A 29 1.49 21.51 -2.03
CA PRO A 29 2.18 22.53 -2.79
C PRO A 29 2.50 22.02 -4.21
N SER A 30 2.46 22.90 -5.21
CA SER A 30 2.63 22.52 -6.62
C SER A 30 3.93 21.77 -6.93
N GLU A 31 4.96 21.98 -6.12
CA GLU A 31 6.26 21.29 -6.27
C GLU A 31 6.22 19.82 -5.82
N PHE A 32 5.23 19.42 -5.00
CA PHE A 32 5.01 18.06 -4.52
C PHE A 32 3.75 17.41 -5.10
N ALA A 33 3.09 18.02 -6.07
CA ALA A 33 1.84 17.49 -6.63
C ALA A 33 2.02 16.11 -7.27
N ASP A 34 3.14 15.88 -7.96
CA ASP A 34 3.43 14.59 -8.59
C ASP A 34 3.73 13.50 -7.55
N ASP A 35 4.55 13.80 -6.54
CA ASP A 35 4.84 12.87 -5.42
C ASP A 35 3.57 12.55 -4.62
N HIS A 36 2.71 13.54 -4.43
CA HIS A 36 1.42 13.35 -3.77
C HIS A 36 0.53 12.37 -4.53
N ALA A 37 0.44 12.51 -5.85
CA ALA A 37 -0.33 11.59 -6.69
C ALA A 37 0.22 10.15 -6.64
N ILE A 38 1.54 9.98 -6.53
CA ILE A 38 2.17 8.66 -6.34
C ILE A 38 1.77 8.06 -5.00
N ILE A 39 1.74 8.86 -3.93
CA ILE A 39 1.32 8.40 -2.59
C ILE A 39 -0.17 8.04 -2.57
N GLU A 40 -1.03 8.84 -3.21
CA GLU A 40 -2.45 8.52 -3.38
C GLU A 40 -2.61 7.15 -4.07
N GLN A 41 -1.93 6.95 -5.21
CA GLN A 41 -1.99 5.70 -5.95
C GLN A 41 -1.45 4.52 -5.12
N TYR A 42 -0.38 4.71 -4.36
CA TYR A 42 0.16 3.69 -3.46
C TYR A 42 -0.88 3.21 -2.44
N PHE A 43 -1.62 4.12 -1.80
CA PHE A 43 -2.65 3.75 -0.83
C PHE A 43 -3.83 3.02 -1.50
N GLU A 44 -4.22 3.43 -2.71
CA GLU A 44 -5.26 2.75 -3.49
C GLU A 44 -4.83 1.33 -3.88
N ASP A 45 -3.63 1.17 -4.42
CA ASP A 45 -3.09 -0.14 -4.82
C ASP A 45 -2.89 -1.06 -3.61
N THR A 46 -2.45 -0.52 -2.48
CA THR A 46 -2.27 -1.28 -1.23
C THR A 46 -3.60 -1.75 -0.67
N LEU A 47 -4.64 -0.90 -0.72
CA LEU A 47 -5.99 -1.25 -0.32
C LEU A 47 -6.56 -2.37 -1.21
N ASP A 48 -6.36 -2.29 -2.52
CA ASP A 48 -6.78 -3.32 -3.46
C ASP A 48 -6.08 -4.66 -3.21
N VAL A 49 -4.77 -4.65 -2.93
CA VAL A 49 -4.02 -5.85 -2.55
C VAL A 49 -4.52 -6.42 -1.22
N SER A 50 -4.77 -5.59 -0.21
CA SER A 50 -5.28 -6.04 1.09
C SER A 50 -6.66 -6.70 0.98
N ARG A 51 -7.55 -6.14 0.15
CA ARG A 51 -8.84 -6.75 -0.19
C ARG A 51 -8.67 -8.08 -0.91
N ALA A 52 -7.74 -8.18 -1.86
CA ALA A 52 -7.47 -9.42 -2.58
C ALA A 52 -6.90 -10.52 -1.66
N ILE A 53 -6.00 -10.18 -0.72
CA ILE A 53 -5.50 -11.11 0.30
C ILE A 53 -6.64 -11.62 1.18
N SER A 54 -7.56 -10.73 1.57
CA SER A 54 -8.74 -11.08 2.38
C SER A 54 -9.66 -12.04 1.64
N GLN A 55 -9.97 -11.76 0.38
CA GLN A 55 -10.77 -12.63 -0.45
C GLN A 55 -10.12 -14.01 -0.62
N ALA A 56 -8.83 -14.07 -0.95
CA ALA A 56 -8.10 -15.32 -1.08
C ALA A 56 -8.09 -16.12 0.25
N ALA A 57 -8.05 -15.43 1.40
CA ALA A 57 -8.14 -16.06 2.71
C ALA A 57 -9.51 -16.67 2.99
N GLU A 58 -10.59 -15.97 2.65
CA GLU A 58 -11.98 -16.44 2.77
C GLU A 58 -12.22 -17.68 1.89
N GLU A 59 -11.70 -17.66 0.66
CA GLU A 59 -11.79 -18.75 -0.31
C GLU A 59 -10.83 -19.92 0.01
N ARG A 60 -9.93 -19.73 0.99
CA ARG A 60 -8.85 -20.67 1.36
C ARG A 60 -7.91 -21.00 0.19
N ASP A 61 -7.69 -20.02 -0.69
CA ASP A 61 -6.76 -20.12 -1.80
C ASP A 61 -5.36 -19.65 -1.37
N ALA A 62 -4.53 -20.61 -0.96
CA ALA A 62 -3.15 -20.35 -0.53
C ALA A 62 -2.28 -19.76 -1.64
N ALA A 63 -2.52 -20.16 -2.89
CA ALA A 63 -1.69 -19.73 -4.01
C ALA A 63 -2.01 -18.27 -4.36
N ALA A 64 -3.30 -17.92 -4.47
CA ALA A 64 -3.72 -16.54 -4.67
C ALA A 64 -3.24 -15.65 -3.51
N GLN A 65 -3.39 -16.11 -2.27
CA GLN A 65 -2.90 -15.35 -1.11
C GLN A 65 -1.39 -15.08 -1.19
N GLN A 66 -0.57 -16.07 -1.56
CA GLN A 66 0.87 -15.89 -1.69
C GLN A 66 1.24 -14.90 -2.81
N ILE A 67 0.50 -14.93 -3.93
CA ILE A 67 0.68 -14.00 -5.04
C ILE A 67 0.38 -12.57 -4.59
N GLU A 68 -0.73 -12.33 -3.91
CA GLU A 68 -1.09 -10.98 -3.46
C GLU A 68 -0.16 -10.46 -2.36
N PHE A 69 0.35 -11.33 -1.47
CA PHE A 69 1.42 -10.93 -0.54
C PHE A 69 2.69 -10.48 -1.27
N ALA A 70 3.12 -11.20 -2.32
CA ALA A 70 4.27 -10.77 -3.11
C ALA A 70 4.00 -9.41 -3.81
N ARG A 71 2.80 -9.25 -4.37
CA ARG A 71 2.35 -8.01 -5.01
C ARG A 71 2.33 -6.83 -4.05
N SER A 72 2.04 -7.03 -2.76
CA SER A 72 2.11 -5.94 -1.77
C SER A 72 3.51 -5.32 -1.67
N GLY A 73 4.58 -6.13 -1.81
CA GLY A 73 5.95 -5.64 -1.88
C GLY A 73 6.24 -4.89 -3.18
N GLU A 74 5.74 -5.38 -4.31
CA GLU A 74 5.89 -4.72 -5.61
C GLU A 74 5.21 -3.34 -5.66
N VAL A 75 4.01 -3.22 -5.07
CA VAL A 75 3.28 -1.93 -4.95
C VAL A 75 4.11 -0.93 -4.16
N LEU A 76 4.64 -1.32 -3.00
CA LEU A 76 5.50 -0.45 -2.21
C LEU A 76 6.76 -0.03 -2.98
N CYS A 77 7.42 -1.00 -3.62
CA CYS A 77 8.64 -0.73 -4.37
C CYS A 77 8.45 0.20 -5.55
N THR A 78 7.35 0.03 -6.28
CA THR A 78 7.03 0.88 -7.43
C THR A 78 6.85 2.32 -6.98
N ALA A 79 6.03 2.54 -5.94
CA ALA A 79 5.83 3.87 -5.38
C ALA A 79 7.14 4.48 -4.86
N ALA A 80 7.94 3.72 -4.10
CA ALA A 80 9.21 4.19 -3.56
C ALA A 80 10.20 4.61 -4.65
N LEU A 81 10.27 3.88 -5.77
CA LEU A 81 11.16 4.21 -6.90
C LEU A 81 10.71 5.46 -7.67
N GLU A 82 9.40 5.67 -7.78
CA GLU A 82 8.80 6.77 -8.54
C GLU A 82 8.82 8.11 -7.79
N LEU A 83 8.91 8.09 -6.46
CA LEU A 83 9.05 9.30 -5.64
C LEU A 83 10.30 10.12 -6.03
N SER A 84 10.20 11.44 -5.90
CA SER A 84 11.33 12.35 -6.05
C SER A 84 12.43 12.08 -5.01
N GLU A 85 13.67 12.46 -5.32
CA GLU A 85 14.79 12.33 -4.38
C GLU A 85 14.59 13.16 -3.10
N GLU A 86 13.85 14.26 -3.19
CA GLU A 86 13.50 15.08 -2.03
C GLU A 86 12.48 14.37 -1.12
N ALA A 87 11.46 13.74 -1.71
CA ALA A 87 10.52 12.91 -0.96
C ALA A 87 11.21 11.68 -0.34
N LYS A 88 12.07 10.99 -1.09
CA LYS A 88 12.87 9.85 -0.59
C LYS A 88 13.74 10.22 0.59
N ALA A 89 14.37 11.40 0.56
CA ALA A 89 15.20 11.90 1.65
C ALA A 89 14.41 12.16 2.95
N MET A 90 13.12 12.50 2.84
CA MET A 90 12.24 12.65 4.00
C MET A 90 11.77 11.31 4.57
N THR A 91 11.75 10.27 3.74
CA THR A 91 11.31 8.92 4.11
C THR A 91 12.50 8.01 4.43
N GLU A 92 13.41 8.40 5.34
CA GLU A 92 14.54 7.57 5.83
C GLU A 92 14.17 6.11 6.21
N PHE A 93 12.87 5.80 6.27
CA PHE A 93 12.25 4.50 6.44
C PHE A 93 12.31 3.56 5.22
N PHE A 94 12.32 4.07 3.98
CA PHE A 94 12.43 3.26 2.77
C PHE A 94 13.91 3.05 2.44
N ASP A 95 14.55 2.14 3.17
CA ASP A 95 15.88 1.65 2.80
C ASP A 95 15.79 1.00 1.40
N ASP A 96 16.75 1.28 0.51
CA ASP A 96 16.84 0.68 -0.82
C ASP A 96 16.82 -0.87 -0.75
N SER A 97 17.09 -1.46 0.41
CA SER A 97 17.01 -2.92 0.61
C SER A 97 15.60 -3.51 0.56
N LEU A 98 14.54 -2.68 0.56
CA LEU A 98 13.16 -3.12 0.39
C LEU A 98 12.85 -3.51 -1.07
N CYS A 99 13.70 -3.07 -2.02
CA CYS A 99 13.63 -3.31 -3.46
C CYS A 99 15.03 -3.70 -4.01
#